data_AF-A0A523QZ74-F1
#
_entry.id   AF-A0A523QZ74-F1
#
_cell.length_a   1.000
_cell.length_b   1.000
_cell.length_c   1.000
_cell.angle_alpha   90.00
_cell.angle_beta   90.00
_cell.angle_gamma   90.00
#
_symmetry.space_group_name_H-M   'P 1'
#
loop_
_entity.id
_entity.type
_entity.pdbx_description
1 polymer ?
#
loop_
_entity_poly.entity_id
_entity_poly.type
_entity_poly.pdbx_seq_one_letter_code
_entity_poly.pdbx_strand_id
1 'polypeptide(L)'
;MKANSKVRSLVIITVLLSQLLAPTVGIAVPALQVSTPEARAQALLEQLSPEERVGQLFLVEFDGVDITEGSPIHNLITDHHIGGVVLKAENDNFIGPEETLSTTWQLIQTLQQAELLSSQQEIADPTAGEPHFPAFIPLFVTIS
;
A
#
# COMPACT_ATOMS: atom_id res chain seq x y z
N MET A 1 -5.48 57.32 40.55
CA MET A 1 -4.63 56.64 39.54
C MET A 1 -5.28 55.36 38.96
N LYS A 2 -6.52 55.40 38.44
CA LYS A 2 -7.22 54.23 37.81
C LYS A 2 -7.27 54.28 36.28
N ALA A 3 -6.83 55.38 35.65
CA ALA A 3 -6.92 55.59 34.20
C ALA A 3 -5.96 54.67 33.39
N ASN A 4 -4.81 54.31 33.96
CA ASN A 4 -3.76 53.61 33.22
C ASN A 4 -4.06 52.13 32.93
N SER A 5 -4.88 51.46 33.74
CA SER A 5 -5.25 50.05 33.48
C SER A 5 -6.30 49.92 32.37
N LYS A 6 -7.23 50.89 32.29
CA LYS A 6 -8.24 50.97 31.22
C LYS A 6 -7.58 51.25 29.86
N VAL A 7 -6.59 52.14 29.82
CA VAL A 7 -5.81 52.44 28.60
C VAL A 7 -4.97 51.24 28.16
N ARG A 8 -4.31 50.54 29.10
CA ARG A 8 -3.59 49.29 28.77
C ARG A 8 -4.52 48.22 28.22
N SER A 9 -5.69 48.04 28.82
CA SER A 9 -6.69 47.08 28.34
C SER A 9 -7.20 47.44 26.94
N LEU A 10 -7.44 48.73 26.68
CA LEU A 10 -7.86 49.21 25.36
C LEU A 10 -6.79 48.92 24.30
N VAL A 11 -5.51 49.22 24.59
CA VAL A 11 -4.39 48.95 23.67
C VAL A 11 -4.25 47.46 23.39
N ILE A 12 -4.38 46.60 24.42
CA ILE A 12 -4.32 45.14 24.24
C ILE A 12 -5.46 44.66 23.35
N ILE A 13 -6.68 45.16 23.55
CA ILE A 13 -7.84 44.80 22.73
C ILE A 13 -7.64 45.28 21.29
N THR A 14 -7.10 46.48 21.06
CA THR A 14 -6.85 46.98 19.70
C THR A 14 -5.78 46.15 18.98
N VAL A 15 -4.73 45.72 19.69
CA VAL A 15 -3.68 44.83 19.15
C VAL A 15 -4.22 43.43 18.86
N LEU A 16 -5.12 42.91 19.70
CA LEU A 16 -5.78 41.62 19.44
C LEU A 16 -6.72 41.71 18.23
N LEU A 17 -7.52 42.78 18.14
CA LEU A 17 -8.47 42.95 17.04
C LEU A 17 -7.77 43.14 15.68
N SER A 18 -6.60 43.77 15.66
CA SER A 18 -5.85 43.96 14.41
C SER A 18 -5.29 42.65 13.84
N GLN A 19 -5.12 41.60 14.66
CA GLN A 19 -4.74 40.27 14.18
C GLN A 19 -5.90 39.49 13.55
N LEU A 20 -7.15 39.80 13.89
CA LEU A 20 -8.33 39.15 13.29
C LEU A 20 -8.69 39.69 11.89
N LEU A 21 -8.19 40.88 11.53
CA LEU A 21 -8.46 41.49 10.22
C LEU A 21 -7.30 41.33 9.22
N ALA A 22 -6.22 40.61 9.58
CA ALA A 22 -5.17 40.29 8.63
C ALA A 22 -5.75 39.35 7.55
N PRO A 23 -5.74 39.72 6.26
CA PRO A 23 -6.13 38.79 5.22
C PRO A 23 -5.16 37.61 5.30
N THR A 24 -5.68 36.43 5.61
CA THR A 24 -4.97 35.18 5.40
C THR A 24 -4.80 35.03 3.90
N VAL A 25 -3.72 35.59 3.36
CA VAL A 25 -3.25 35.20 2.03
C VAL A 25 -2.84 33.74 2.20
N GLY A 26 -3.79 32.85 1.94
CA GLY A 26 -3.50 31.44 1.76
C GLY A 26 -2.57 31.35 0.59
N ILE A 27 -1.26 31.26 0.85
CA ILE A 27 -0.33 30.77 -0.14
C ILE A 27 -0.80 29.33 -0.36
N ALA A 28 -1.48 29.10 -1.49
CA ALA A 28 -1.69 27.76 -1.98
C ALA A 28 -0.28 27.17 -2.14
N VAL A 29 0.11 26.34 -1.17
CA VAL A 29 1.28 25.48 -1.33
C VAL A 29 0.96 24.69 -2.60
N PRO A 30 1.76 24.81 -3.68
CA PRO A 30 1.54 24.00 -4.86
C PRO A 30 1.45 22.56 -4.37
N ALA A 31 0.37 21.86 -4.77
CA ALA A 31 0.12 20.50 -4.34
C ALA A 31 1.44 19.73 -4.36
N LEU A 32 1.84 19.21 -3.19
CA LEU A 32 3.03 18.39 -3.03
C LEU A 32 3.12 17.46 -4.23
N GLN A 33 4.23 17.60 -4.98
CA GLN A 33 4.58 16.90 -6.21
C GLN A 33 3.71 15.67 -6.46
N VAL A 34 2.76 15.78 -7.41
CA VAL A 34 2.06 14.61 -7.93
C VAL A 34 3.13 13.75 -8.59
N SER A 35 3.67 12.77 -7.87
CA SER A 35 4.55 11.76 -8.43
C SER A 35 3.77 11.07 -9.54
N THR A 36 4.33 11.10 -10.75
CA THR A 36 3.74 10.41 -11.89
C THR A 36 3.70 8.90 -11.60
N PRO A 37 2.82 8.12 -12.25
CA PRO A 37 2.80 6.67 -12.08
C PRO A 37 4.19 6.03 -12.27
N GLU A 38 4.97 6.53 -13.24
CA GLU A 38 6.33 6.07 -13.51
C GLU A 38 7.28 6.38 -12.36
N ALA A 39 7.19 7.58 -11.77
CA ALA A 39 8.01 7.94 -10.61
C ALA A 39 7.67 7.08 -9.38
N ARG A 40 6.39 6.70 -9.20
CA ARG A 40 5.99 5.78 -8.11
C ARG A 40 6.47 4.36 -8.37
N ALA A 41 6.34 3.87 -9.60
CA ALA A 41 6.83 2.55 -9.98
C ALA A 41 8.35 2.46 -9.81
N GLN A 42 9.09 3.50 -10.21
CA GLN A 42 10.53 3.59 -10.01
C GLN A 42 10.89 3.56 -8.51
N ALA A 43 10.19 4.33 -7.67
CA ALA A 43 10.44 4.35 -6.23
C ALA A 43 10.11 3.01 -5.55
N LEU A 44 9.12 2.26 -6.03
CA LEU A 44 8.84 0.89 -5.57
C LEU A 44 9.93 -0.08 -6.02
N LEU A 45 10.33 -0.01 -7.30
CA LEU A 45 11.37 -0.89 -7.86
C LEU A 45 12.73 -0.72 -7.17
N GLU A 46 13.03 0.48 -6.68
CA GLU A 46 14.24 0.78 -5.90
C GLU A 46 14.23 0.18 -4.48
N GLN A 47 13.07 -0.19 -3.96
CA GLN A 47 12.92 -0.83 -2.64
C GLN A 47 13.05 -2.36 -2.71
N LEU A 48 12.92 -2.95 -3.90
CA LEU A 48 12.95 -4.39 -4.09
C LEU A 48 14.38 -4.95 -4.12
N SER A 49 14.60 -6.03 -3.38
CA SER A 49 15.74 -6.94 -3.53
C SER A 49 15.81 -7.52 -4.96
N PRO A 50 16.99 -8.00 -5.40
CA PRO A 50 17.12 -8.68 -6.69
C PRO A 50 16.13 -9.84 -6.86
N GLU A 51 15.90 -10.62 -5.81
CA GLU A 51 15.00 -11.77 -5.79
C GLU A 51 13.55 -11.33 -5.99
N GLU A 52 13.08 -10.33 -5.25
CA GLU A 52 11.71 -9.78 -5.42
C GLU A 52 11.52 -9.20 -6.83
N ARG A 53 12.53 -8.50 -7.38
CA ARG A 53 12.47 -7.96 -8.76
C ARG A 53 12.29 -9.07 -9.79
N VAL A 54 12.90 -10.23 -9.55
CA VAL A 54 12.71 -11.41 -10.40
C VAL A 54 11.31 -11.99 -10.19
N GLY A 55 10.83 -12.10 -8.94
CA GLY A 55 9.48 -12.53 -8.60
C GLY A 55 8.40 -11.76 -9.35
N GLN A 56 8.53 -10.43 -9.41
CA GLN A 56 7.59 -9.54 -10.12
C GLN A 56 7.45 -9.83 -11.63
N LEU A 57 8.36 -10.61 -12.23
CA LEU A 57 8.28 -11.02 -13.64
C LEU A 57 7.42 -12.28 -13.87
N PHE A 58 7.02 -12.98 -12.80
CA PHE A 58 6.27 -14.23 -12.88
C PHE A 58 4.77 -13.99 -12.78
N LEU A 59 4.05 -14.64 -13.70
CA LEU A 59 2.61 -14.80 -13.70
C LEU A 59 2.34 -16.32 -13.68
N VAL A 60 1.75 -16.83 -12.60
CA VAL A 60 1.68 -18.28 -12.35
C VAL A 60 0.25 -18.81 -12.35
N GLU A 61 0.10 -20.05 -12.79
CA GLU A 61 -1.12 -20.85 -12.65
C GLU A 61 -0.98 -21.75 -11.40
N PHE A 62 -2.10 -22.08 -10.74
CA PHE A 62 -2.13 -23.03 -9.63
C PHE A 62 -3.45 -23.81 -9.60
N ASP A 63 -3.43 -25.00 -9.00
CA ASP A 63 -4.58 -25.89 -8.92
C ASP A 63 -5.38 -25.70 -7.63
N GLY A 64 -6.70 -25.79 -7.75
CA GLY A 64 -7.67 -25.70 -6.66
C GLY A 64 -7.81 -24.31 -6.06
N VAL A 65 -8.18 -24.26 -4.78
CA VAL A 65 -8.45 -23.01 -4.05
C VAL A 65 -7.69 -22.93 -2.72
N ASP A 66 -6.76 -23.85 -2.49
CA ASP A 66 -5.99 -23.93 -1.25
C ASP A 66 -4.82 -22.95 -1.27
N ILE A 67 -4.87 -21.96 -0.37
CA ILE A 67 -3.84 -20.93 -0.16
C ILE A 67 -3.34 -20.99 1.30
N THR A 68 -3.51 -22.13 1.96
CA THR A 68 -3.01 -22.31 3.32
C THR A 68 -1.48 -22.20 3.37
N GLU A 69 -0.96 -21.85 4.54
CA GLU A 69 0.48 -21.76 4.79
C GLU A 69 1.16 -23.09 4.42
N GLY A 70 2.23 -23.02 3.62
CA GLY A 70 2.94 -24.18 3.10
C GLY A 70 2.39 -24.76 1.78
N SER A 71 1.25 -24.27 1.28
CA SER A 71 0.83 -24.59 -0.09
C SER A 71 1.81 -23.97 -1.11
N PRO A 72 1.99 -24.59 -2.30
CA PRO A 72 2.93 -24.07 -3.30
C PRO A 72 2.64 -22.62 -3.71
N ILE A 73 1.36 -22.27 -3.89
CA ILE A 73 0.98 -20.90 -4.27
C ILE A 73 1.23 -19.90 -3.13
N HIS A 74 1.01 -20.31 -1.89
CA HIS A 74 1.30 -19.46 -0.73
C HIS A 74 2.79 -19.10 -0.69
N ASN A 75 3.69 -20.09 -0.81
CA ASN A 75 5.14 -19.83 -0.77
C ASN A 75 5.61 -18.96 -1.94
N LEU A 76 5.04 -19.16 -3.14
CA LEU A 76 5.36 -18.30 -4.29
C LEU A 76 4.97 -16.84 -4.05
N ILE A 77 3.87 -16.60 -3.34
CA ILE A 77 3.43 -15.26 -2.96
C ILE A 77 4.31 -14.72 -1.83
N THR A 78 4.40 -15.43 -0.70
CA THR A 78 5.00 -14.89 0.53
C THR A 78 6.51 -14.85 0.54
N ASP A 79 7.16 -15.84 -0.09
CA ASP A 79 8.62 -16.01 0.00
C ASP A 79 9.33 -15.57 -1.28
N HIS A 80 8.60 -15.54 -2.40
CA HIS A 80 9.14 -15.21 -3.72
C HIS A 80 8.47 -13.98 -4.36
N HIS A 81 7.46 -13.39 -3.74
CA HIS A 81 6.82 -12.13 -4.15
C HIS A 81 6.52 -12.07 -5.65
N ILE A 82 5.82 -13.09 -6.16
CA ILE A 82 5.44 -13.17 -7.57
C ILE A 82 4.60 -11.96 -8.03
N GLY A 83 4.70 -11.60 -9.30
CA GLY A 83 3.96 -10.45 -9.85
C GLY A 83 2.45 -10.70 -10.04
N GLY A 84 2.04 -11.95 -10.21
CA GLY A 84 0.62 -12.26 -10.38
C GLY A 84 0.25 -13.72 -10.52
N VAL A 85 -1.06 -13.96 -10.57
CA VAL A 85 -1.66 -15.29 -10.76
C VAL A 85 -2.69 -15.31 -11.87
N VAL A 86 -2.89 -16.48 -12.46
CA VAL A 86 -3.93 -16.76 -13.45
C VAL A 86 -4.90 -17.77 -12.84
N LEU A 87 -6.15 -17.36 -12.68
CA LEU A 87 -7.24 -18.20 -12.22
C LEU A 87 -7.95 -18.81 -13.43
N LYS A 88 -8.05 -20.14 -13.44
CA LYS A 88 -8.56 -20.93 -14.57
C LYS A 88 -9.60 -21.92 -14.11
N ALA A 89 -10.64 -22.08 -14.92
CA ALA A 89 -11.66 -23.09 -14.67
C ALA A 89 -11.11 -24.52 -14.77
N GLU A 90 -10.15 -24.75 -15.67
CA GLU A 90 -9.48 -26.05 -15.83
C GLU A 90 -8.58 -26.44 -14.65
N ASN A 91 -8.21 -25.47 -13.81
CA ASN A 91 -7.42 -25.68 -12.60
C ASN A 91 -8.30 -25.68 -11.34
N ASP A 92 -9.62 -25.83 -11.47
CA ASP A 92 -10.56 -25.86 -10.33
C ASP A 92 -10.50 -24.59 -9.43
N ASN A 93 -10.14 -23.43 -9.98
CA ASN A 93 -10.09 -22.17 -9.20
C ASN A 93 -11.47 -21.53 -8.99
N PHE A 94 -12.55 -22.11 -9.56
CA PHE A 94 -13.92 -21.58 -9.47
C PHE A 94 -14.87 -22.64 -8.94
N ILE A 95 -15.53 -22.35 -7.81
CA ILE A 95 -16.56 -23.21 -7.22
C ILE A 95 -17.92 -22.79 -7.79
N GLY A 96 -18.72 -23.73 -8.28
CA GLY A 96 -20.02 -23.43 -8.89
C GLY A 96 -20.97 -24.63 -8.94
N PRO A 97 -22.19 -24.43 -9.45
CA PRO A 97 -22.69 -23.22 -10.13
C PRO A 97 -23.20 -22.12 -9.20
N GLU A 98 -23.45 -22.42 -7.93
CA GLU A 98 -23.85 -21.43 -6.93
C GLU A 98 -22.61 -20.76 -6.34
N GLU A 99 -22.74 -19.50 -5.93
CA GLU A 99 -21.70 -18.75 -5.21
C GLU A 99 -20.36 -18.53 -5.93
N THR A 100 -20.26 -18.79 -7.24
CA THR A 100 -19.00 -18.61 -8.00
C THR A 100 -18.42 -17.21 -7.85
N LEU A 101 -19.26 -16.17 -7.89
CA LEU A 101 -18.78 -14.79 -7.73
C LEU A 101 -18.21 -14.52 -6.32
N SER A 102 -18.93 -14.94 -5.27
CA SER A 102 -18.50 -14.72 -3.89
C SER A 102 -17.26 -15.54 -3.53
N THR A 103 -17.19 -16.80 -3.97
CA THR A 103 -16.03 -17.67 -3.73
C THR A 103 -14.81 -17.20 -4.51
N THR A 104 -14.97 -16.78 -5.77
CA THR A 104 -13.87 -16.17 -6.56
C THR A 104 -13.36 -14.90 -5.92
N TRP A 105 -14.27 -14.03 -5.47
CA TRP A 105 -13.88 -12.80 -4.78
C TRP A 105 -13.11 -13.10 -3.48
N GLN A 106 -13.56 -14.07 -2.68
CA GLN A 106 -12.87 -14.51 -1.47
C GLN A 106 -11.48 -15.09 -1.78
N LEU A 107 -11.35 -15.89 -2.85
CA LEU A 107 -10.06 -16.41 -3.30
C LEU A 107 -9.09 -15.28 -3.62
N ILE A 108 -9.53 -14.30 -4.42
CA ILE A 108 -8.73 -13.12 -4.77
C ILE A 108 -8.33 -12.32 -3.54
N GLN A 109 -9.27 -12.07 -2.62
CA GLN A 109 -8.96 -11.37 -1.36
C GLN A 109 -7.92 -12.14 -0.53
N THR A 110 -8.00 -13.46 -0.49
CA THR A 110 -7.07 -14.29 0.28
C THR A 110 -5.67 -14.25 -0.30
N LEU A 111 -5.53 -14.31 -1.64
CA LEU A 111 -4.26 -14.15 -2.34
C LEU A 111 -3.62 -12.78 -2.06
N GLN A 112 -4.40 -11.71 -2.18
CA GLN A 112 -3.92 -10.35 -1.93
C GLN A 112 -3.56 -10.14 -0.45
N GLN A 113 -4.31 -10.75 0.46
CA GLN A 113 -4.06 -10.68 1.89
C GLN A 113 -2.77 -11.41 2.27
N ALA A 114 -2.44 -12.52 1.62
CA ALA A 114 -1.17 -13.22 1.82
C ALA A 114 0.03 -12.32 1.49
N GLU A 115 0.00 -11.64 0.33
CA GLU A 115 1.04 -10.68 -0.07
C GLU A 115 1.12 -9.47 0.88
N LEU A 116 -0.02 -8.96 1.32
CA LEU A 116 -0.06 -7.85 2.27
C LEU A 116 0.50 -8.24 3.65
N LEU A 117 0.30 -9.48 4.10
CA LEU A 117 0.83 -9.95 5.38
C LEU A 117 2.33 -10.22 5.28
N SER A 118 2.81 -10.84 4.19
CA SER A 118 4.24 -11.08 3.99
C SER A 118 5.02 -9.78 3.91
N SER A 119 4.48 -8.73 3.26
CA SER A 119 5.14 -7.42 3.19
C SER A 119 5.28 -6.69 4.53
N GLN A 120 4.57 -7.14 5.56
CA GLN A 120 4.67 -6.58 6.91
C GLN A 120 5.65 -7.36 7.79
N GLN A 121 6.23 -8.44 7.28
CA GLN A 121 7.20 -9.24 7.98
C GLN A 121 8.63 -8.81 7.62
N GLU A 122 9.48 -8.76 8.64
CA GLU A 122 10.90 -8.49 8.47
C GLU A 122 11.60 -9.74 7.92
N ILE A 123 12.24 -9.62 6.76
CA ILE A 123 13.03 -10.69 6.15
C ILE A 123 14.50 -10.43 6.43
N ALA A 124 15.16 -11.42 7.02
CA ALA A 124 16.61 -11.41 7.18
C ALA A 124 17.25 -11.79 5.84
N ASP A 125 17.95 -10.84 5.20
CA ASP A 125 18.71 -11.12 3.98
C ASP A 125 20.03 -11.84 4.35
N PRO A 126 20.21 -13.11 3.95
CA PRO A 126 21.43 -13.87 4.26
C PRO A 126 22.67 -13.35 3.52
N THR A 127 22.50 -12.45 2.54
CA THR A 127 23.55 -11.89 1.68
C THR A 127 23.80 -10.40 1.87
N ALA A 128 22.80 -9.59 2.26
CA ALA A 128 22.93 -8.12 2.38
C ALA A 128 23.06 -7.60 3.83
N GLY A 129 22.86 -8.44 4.85
CA GLY A 129 23.26 -8.15 6.24
C GLY A 129 22.34 -7.23 7.04
N GLU A 130 21.48 -6.44 6.40
CA GLU A 130 20.42 -5.69 7.10
C GLU A 130 19.06 -6.30 6.79
N PRO A 131 18.24 -6.56 7.83
CA PRO A 131 16.88 -7.00 7.62
C PRO A 131 16.06 -5.90 6.93
N HIS A 132 15.12 -6.30 6.07
CA HIS A 132 14.24 -5.37 5.36
C HIS A 132 12.80 -5.87 5.33
N PHE A 133 11.89 -4.97 5.01
CA PHE A 133 10.48 -5.28 4.77
C PHE A 133 10.23 -5.28 3.27
N PRO A 134 9.61 -6.33 2.71
CA PRO A 134 9.21 -6.35 1.31
C PRO A 134 8.29 -5.17 0.97
N ALA A 135 8.44 -4.61 -0.23
CA ALA A 135 7.51 -3.60 -0.70
C ALA A 135 6.19 -4.26 -1.11
N PHE A 136 5.07 -3.82 -0.55
CA PHE A 136 3.75 -4.33 -0.94
C PHE A 136 3.42 -3.92 -2.39
N ILE A 137 3.35 -4.91 -3.27
CA ILE A 137 2.86 -4.76 -4.64
C ILE A 137 1.69 -5.74 -4.82
N PRO A 138 0.44 -5.26 -5.04
CA PRO A 138 -0.70 -6.16 -5.22
C PRO A 138 -0.50 -7.11 -6.40
N LEU A 139 -0.90 -8.36 -6.22
CA LEU A 139 -0.82 -9.37 -7.28
C LEU A 139 -1.67 -8.96 -8.48
N PHE A 140 -1.13 -9.09 -9.68
CA PHE A 140 -1.92 -9.04 -10.89
C PHE A 140 -2.76 -10.32 -11.02
N VAL A 141 -4.08 -10.21 -11.06
CA VAL A 141 -4.98 -11.36 -11.14
C VAL A 141 -5.64 -11.42 -12.50
N THR A 142 -5.40 -12.50 -13.22
CA THR A 142 -6.08 -12.83 -14.49
C THR A 142 -7.16 -13.87 -14.23
N ILE A 143 -8.27 -13.80 -14.95
CA ILE A 143 -9.36 -14.79 -14.94
C ILE A 143 -9.56 -15.27 -16.38
N SER A 144 -9.56 -16.59 -16.60
CA SER A 144 -9.84 -17.19 -17.91
C SER A 144 -10.70 -18.45 -17.83
#